data_AF-X1G993-F1
#
_entry.id   AF-X1G993-F1
#
_cell.length_a   1.000
_cell.length_b   1.000
_cell.length_c   1.000
_cell.angle_alpha   90.00
_cell.angle_beta   90.00
_cell.angle_gamma   90.00
#
_symmetry.space_group_name_H-M   'P 1'
#
loop_
_entity.id
_entity.type
_entity.pdbx_description
1 polymer ?
#
loop_
_entity_poly.entity_id
_entity_poly.type
_entity_poly.pdbx_seq_one_letter_code
_entity_poly.pdbx_strand_id
1 'polypeptide(L)'
;MRIDILVAEIGSTTTKVNAFNFDYENNLLFLDRGEAITTVEDGNVKIGLEKAISQLKKNLQNKKLLWSNFYASSSAAGGLRMSVHGLVKEMTVKAANEAALGAV
;
A
#
# COMPACT_ATOMS: atom_id res chain seq x y z
N MET A 1 14.54 -11.86 -13.49
CA MET A 1 14.72 -10.47 -13.94
C MET A 1 15.24 -9.61 -12.80
N ARG A 2 16.15 -8.67 -13.07
CA ARG A 2 16.62 -7.68 -12.10
C ARG A 2 15.85 -6.37 -12.31
N ILE A 3 15.36 -5.81 -11.21
CA ILE A 3 14.61 -4.56 -11.13
C ILE A 3 15.44 -3.56 -10.31
N ASP A 4 15.50 -2.29 -10.71
CA ASP A 4 16.24 -1.30 -9.93
C ASP A 4 15.43 -0.83 -8.73
N ILE A 5 14.15 -0.52 -8.95
CA ILE A 5 13.26 0.02 -7.93
C ILE A 5 11.94 -0.74 -7.94
N LEU A 6 11.54 -1.25 -6.78
CA LEU A 6 10.22 -1.80 -6.53
C LEU A 6 9.50 -0.94 -5.49
N VAL A 7 8.30 -0.45 -5.82
CA VAL A 7 7.51 0.44 -4.96
C VAL A 7 6.20 -0.25 -4.59
N ALA A 8 5.99 -0.49 -3.30
CA ALA A 8 4.75 -1.04 -2.76
C ALA A 8 3.87 0.07 -2.17
N GLU A 9 2.61 0.10 -2.55
CA GLU A 9 1.57 0.96 -1.98
C GLU A 9 0.53 0.05 -1.32
N ILE A 10 0.56 -0.02 0.00
CA ILE A 10 -0.33 -0.87 0.79
C ILE A 10 -1.51 -0.02 1.27
N GLY A 11 -2.53 0.10 0.42
CA GLY A 11 -3.76 0.84 0.71
C GLY A 11 -4.74 0.08 1.59
N SER A 12 -5.81 0.72 2.04
CA SER A 12 -6.86 0.11 2.87
C SER A 12 -7.57 -1.06 2.17
N THR A 13 -7.85 -0.94 0.88
CA THR A 13 -8.57 -1.95 0.08
C THR A 13 -7.64 -2.77 -0.81
N THR A 14 -6.68 -2.12 -1.46
CA THR A 14 -5.77 -2.79 -2.40
C THR A 14 -4.31 -2.49 -2.13
N THR A 15 -3.47 -3.49 -2.39
CA THR A 15 -2.02 -3.41 -2.34
C THR A 15 -1.48 -3.46 -3.76
N LYS A 16 -0.74 -2.43 -4.16
CA LYS A 16 -0.15 -2.28 -5.50
C LYS A 16 1.36 -2.35 -5.40
N VAL A 17 2.00 -2.96 -6.39
CA VAL A 17 3.45 -3.04 -6.50
C VAL A 17 3.86 -2.65 -7.90
N ASN A 18 4.63 -1.57 -8.01
CA ASN A 18 5.13 -1.03 -9.28
C ASN A 18 6.62 -1.33 -9.42
N ALA A 19 7.05 -1.72 -10.61
CA ALA A 19 8.45 -1.97 -10.93
C ALA A 19 9.00 -0.92 -11.89
N PHE A 20 10.20 -0.43 -11.61
CA PHE A 20 10.91 0.53 -12.43
C PHE A 20 12.38 0.15 -12.61
N ASN A 21 12.92 0.45 -13.80
CA ASN A 21 14.35 0.38 -14.11
C ASN A 21 14.83 1.71 -14.65
N PHE A 22 16.15 1.92 -14.62
CA PHE A 22 16.77 2.99 -15.39
C PHE A 22 17.23 2.48 -16.75
N ASP A 23 17.07 3.29 -17.79
CA ASP A 23 17.74 3.05 -19.07
C ASP A 23 19.22 3.53 -19.03
N TYR A 24 19.91 3.40 -20.16
CA TYR A 24 21.30 3.83 -20.29
C TYR A 24 21.52 5.34 -20.15
N GLU A 25 20.46 6.13 -20.29
CA GLU A 25 20.46 7.60 -20.17
C GLU A 25 20.01 8.06 -18.77
N ASN A 26 19.82 7.13 -17.82
CA ASN A 26 19.28 7.35 -16.47
C ASN A 26 17.82 7.83 -16.44
N ASN A 27 17.02 7.58 -17.47
CA ASN A 27 15.58 7.81 -17.41
C ASN A 27 14.87 6.69 -16.66
N LEU A 28 13.89 7.05 -15.83
CA LEU A 28 13.08 6.07 -15.09
C LEU A 28 12.02 5.44 -16.01
N LEU A 29 12.14 4.14 -16.26
CA LEU A 29 11.22 3.34 -17.05
C LEU A 29 10.26 2.58 -16.14
N PHE A 30 8.96 2.76 -16.35
CA PHE A 30 7.94 1.90 -15.76
C PHE A 30 7.89 0.57 -16.50
N LEU A 31 8.01 -0.54 -15.75
CA LEU A 31 7.99 -1.88 -16.31
C LEU A 31 6.56 -2.44 -16.32
N ASP A 32 5.97 -2.59 -15.14
CA ASP A 32 4.61 -3.11 -14.95
C ASP A 32 4.14 -2.91 -13.50
N ARG A 33 2.88 -3.22 -13.21
CA ARG A 33 2.24 -3.18 -11.90
C ARG A 33 1.55 -4.52 -11.58
N GLY A 34 1.81 -5.03 -10.38
CA GLY A 34 0.97 -6.05 -9.75
C GLY A 34 0.01 -5.43 -8.75
N GLU A 35 -1.17 -6.03 -8.59
CA GLU A 35 -2.18 -5.59 -7.63
C GLU A 35 -2.85 -6.80 -6.96
N ALA A 36 -3.24 -6.64 -5.70
CA ALA A 36 -4.00 -7.62 -4.93
C ALA A 36 -4.87 -6.92 -3.87
N ILE A 37 -5.86 -7.65 -3.34
CA ILE A 37 -6.63 -7.20 -2.17
C ILE A 37 -5.69 -7.07 -0.96
N THR A 38 -5.84 -5.98 -0.21
CA THR A 38 -5.13 -5.77 1.05
C THR A 38 -5.68 -6.72 2.11
N THR A 39 -4.78 -7.29 2.91
CA THR A 39 -5.05 -8.39 3.85
C THR A 39 -4.96 -7.91 5.31
N VAL A 40 -5.51 -6.72 5.59
CA VAL A 40 -5.63 -6.20 6.96
C VAL A 40 -6.55 -7.08 7.79
N GLU A 41 -7.68 -7.52 7.21
CA GLU A 41 -8.65 -8.40 7.88
C GLU A 41 -8.04 -9.78 8.23
N ASP A 42 -7.06 -10.23 7.44
CA ASP A 42 -6.29 -11.44 7.71
C ASP A 42 -5.22 -11.24 8.81
N GLY A 43 -5.11 -10.03 9.37
CA GLY A 43 -4.12 -9.65 10.38
C GLY A 43 -2.70 -9.51 9.85
N ASN A 44 -2.47 -9.63 8.53
CA ASN A 44 -1.13 -9.60 7.95
C ASN A 44 -1.11 -9.10 6.50
N VAL A 45 -0.80 -7.81 6.33
CA VAL A 45 -0.69 -7.14 5.03
C VAL A 45 0.39 -7.72 4.09
N LYS A 46 1.35 -8.50 4.61
CA LYS A 46 2.37 -9.14 3.76
C LYS A 46 1.77 -10.13 2.78
N ILE A 47 0.65 -10.77 3.12
CA ILE A 47 -0.03 -11.73 2.25
C ILE A 47 -0.52 -11.01 0.98
N GLY A 48 -1.09 -9.81 1.13
CA GLY A 48 -1.53 -8.96 0.02
C GLY A 48 -0.35 -8.48 -0.82
N LEU A 49 0.74 -8.07 -0.15
CA LEU A 49 1.98 -7.67 -0.82
C LEU A 49 2.58 -8.82 -1.67
N GLU A 50 2.66 -10.03 -1.14
CA GLU A 50 3.17 -11.19 -1.86
C GLU A 50 2.28 -11.58 -3.03
N LYS A 51 0.96 -11.48 -2.88
CA LYS A 51 0.00 -11.67 -3.98
C LYS A 51 0.20 -10.63 -5.07
N ALA A 52 0.38 -9.36 -4.72
CA ALA A 52 0.66 -8.29 -5.68
C ALA A 52 2.00 -8.51 -6.40
N ILE A 53 3.07 -8.90 -5.70
CA ILE A 53 4.35 -9.29 -6.31
C ILE A 53 4.18 -10.51 -7.22
N SER A 54 3.36 -11.48 -6.84
CA SER A 54 3.08 -12.65 -7.67
C SER A 54 2.30 -12.27 -8.93
N GLN A 55 1.41 -11.28 -8.87
CA GLN A 55 0.73 -10.78 -10.06
C GLN A 55 1.71 -10.03 -10.98
N LEU A 56 2.58 -9.19 -10.42
CA LEU A 56 3.64 -8.52 -11.16
C LEU A 56 4.56 -9.53 -11.88
N LYS A 57 4.94 -10.62 -11.21
CA LYS A 57 5.71 -11.73 -11.80
C LYS A 57 5.00 -12.33 -13.02
N LYS A 58 3.68 -12.52 -12.94
CA LYS A 58 2.88 -13.05 -14.05
C LYS A 58 2.84 -12.07 -15.22
N ASN A 59 2.61 -10.79 -14.96
CA ASN A 59 2.56 -9.77 -16.01
C ASN A 59 3.90 -9.65 -16.76
N LEU A 60 5.01 -9.63 -16.02
CA LEU A 60 6.37 -9.62 -16.57
C LEU A 60 6.83 -10.99 -17.13
N GLN A 61 5.96 -12.00 -17.10
CA GLN A 61 6.25 -13.39 -17.52
C GLN A 61 7.53 -13.95 -16.91
N ASN A 62 7.85 -13.57 -15.67
CA ASN A 62 9.11 -13.92 -15.01
C ASN A 62 8.88 -14.59 -13.66
N LYS A 63 9.45 -15.78 -13.49
CA LYS A 63 9.29 -16.57 -12.25
C LYS A 63 10.05 -15.97 -11.06
N LYS A 64 11.13 -15.21 -11.30
CA LYS A 64 12.00 -14.68 -10.25
C LYS A 64 12.33 -13.21 -10.50
N LEU A 65 11.87 -12.35 -9.60
CA LEU A 65 12.26 -10.95 -9.54
C LEU A 65 13.32 -10.79 -8.46
N LEU A 66 14.39 -10.06 -8.79
CA LEU A 66 15.39 -9.55 -7.86
C LEU A 66 15.34 -8.04 -7.97
N TRP A 67 15.40 -7.33 -6.86
CA TRP A 67 15.39 -5.86 -6.89
C TRP A 67 16.53 -5.28 -6.05
N SER A 68 17.03 -4.11 -6.48
CA SER A 68 18.10 -3.40 -5.77
C SER A 68 17.52 -2.56 -4.62
N ASN A 69 16.49 -1.76 -4.90
CA ASN A 69 15.82 -0.91 -3.91
C ASN A 69 14.34 -1.28 -3.76
N PHE A 70 13.85 -1.24 -2.52
CA PHE A 70 12.44 -1.46 -2.20
C PHE A 70 11.92 -0.29 -1.35
N TYR A 71 10.86 0.35 -1.83
CA TYR A 71 10.16 1.41 -1.11
C TYR A 71 8.73 0.98 -0.82
N ALA A 72 8.21 1.41 0.32
CA ALA A 72 6.83 1.11 0.70
C ALA A 72 6.16 2.35 1.31
N SER A 73 4.90 2.57 0.94
CA SER A 73 3.96 3.41 1.68
C SER A 73 2.79 2.55 2.15
N SER A 74 2.20 2.89 3.29
CA SER A 74 1.05 2.16 3.81
C SER A 74 0.07 3.07 4.51
N SER A 75 -1.21 2.94 4.14
CA SER A 75 -2.36 3.44 4.90
C SER A 75 -3.22 2.30 5.46
N ALA A 76 -2.91 1.06 5.10
CA ALA A 76 -3.56 -0.13 5.63
C ALA A 76 -3.48 -0.19 7.17
N ALA A 77 -4.61 -0.49 7.82
CA ALA A 77 -4.81 -0.44 9.28
C ALA A 77 -4.59 0.94 9.95
N GLY A 78 -4.15 1.95 9.19
CA GLY A 78 -4.03 3.34 9.61
C GLY A 78 -5.22 4.15 9.13
N GLY A 79 -6.42 3.79 9.57
CA GLY A 79 -7.63 4.59 9.33
C GLY A 79 -7.41 6.04 9.77
N LEU A 80 -8.24 6.96 9.25
CA LEU A 80 -8.27 8.34 9.75
C LEU A 80 -8.33 8.30 11.29
N ARG A 81 -7.35 8.92 11.95
CA ARG A 81 -7.34 9.09 13.41
C ARG A 81 -7.86 10.48 13.70
N MET A 82 -8.97 10.58 14.44
CA MET A 82 -9.57 11.86 14.80
C MET A 82 -9.26 12.20 16.26
N SER A 83 -8.62 13.34 16.48
CA SER A 83 -8.52 13.94 17.82
C SER A 83 -9.56 15.05 17.94
N VAL A 84 -10.39 15.00 18.99
CA VAL A 84 -11.38 16.03 19.28
C VAL A 84 -11.07 16.73 20.60
N HIS A 85 -11.24 18.05 20.62
CA HIS A 85 -11.10 18.88 21.82
C HIS A 85 -12.41 19.64 22.05
N GLY A 86 -12.89 19.68 23.28
CA GLY A 86 -14.12 20.38 23.61
C GLY A 86 -14.35 20.45 25.12
N LEU A 87 -15.26 21.33 25.52
CA LEU A 87 -15.53 21.65 26.92
C LEU A 87 -16.33 20.56 27.63
N VAL A 88 -17.23 19.89 26.93
CA VAL A 88 -18.12 18.88 27.49
C VAL A 88 -17.87 17.54 26.82
N LYS A 89 -17.13 16.66 27.51
CA LYS A 89 -16.63 15.38 26.98
C LYS A 89 -17.70 14.58 26.24
N GLU A 90 -18.89 14.43 26.79
CA GLU A 90 -19.96 13.59 26.23
C GLU A 90 -20.48 14.11 24.89
N MET A 91 -20.79 15.41 24.80
CA MET A 91 -21.23 16.03 23.55
C MET A 91 -20.10 16.06 22.52
N THR A 92 -18.87 16.34 22.97
CA THR A 92 -17.69 16.41 22.11
C THR A 92 -17.35 15.06 21.50
N VAL A 93 -17.34 13.98 22.28
CA VAL A 93 -17.08 12.62 21.78
C VAL A 93 -18.22 12.15 20.87
N LYS A 94 -19.48 12.45 21.22
CA LYS A 94 -20.62 12.07 20.39
C LYS A 94 -20.56 12.77 19.03
N ALA A 95 -20.35 14.09 19.00
CA ALA A 95 -20.22 14.84 17.76
C ALA A 95 -19.04 14.36 16.91
N ALA A 96 -17.90 14.06 17.54
CA ALA A 96 -16.75 13.50 16.83
C ALA A 96 -17.05 12.13 16.22
N ASN A 97 -17.68 11.22 16.96
CA ASN A 97 -18.04 9.89 16.45
C ASN A 97 -18.99 9.97 15.25
N GLU A 98 -20.00 10.86 15.29
CA GLU A 98 -20.90 11.07 14.15
C GLU A 98 -20.15 11.69 12.94
N ALA A 99 -19.24 12.64 13.19
CA ALA A 99 -18.45 13.27 12.14
C ALA A 99 -17.38 12.34 11.54
N ALA A 100 -16.91 11.36 12.30
CA ALA A 100 -15.82 10.49 11.90
C ALA A 100 -16.21 9.48 10.81
N LEU A 101 -17.51 9.23 10.58
CA LEU A 101 -18.01 8.37 9.49
C LEU A 101 -17.27 7.01 9.37
N GLY A 102 -16.87 6.41 10.50
CA GLY A 102 -16.12 5.14 10.54
C GLY A 102 -14.60 5.26 10.67
N ALA A 103 -14.06 6.47 10.77
CA ALA A 103 -12.70 6.74 11.22
C ALA A 103 -12.60 6.59 12.75
N VAL A 104 -11.62 5.82 13.27
CA VAL A 104 -11.44 5.57 14.71
C VAL A 104 -9.97 5.63 15.13
#